data_AF-A0A968VFU6-F1
#
_entry.id   AF-A0A968VFU6-F1
#
_cell.length_a   1.000
_cell.length_b   1.000
_cell.length_c   1.000
_cell.angle_alpha   90.00
_cell.angle_beta   90.00
_cell.angle_gamma   90.00
#
_symmetry.space_group_name_H-M   'P 1'
#
loop_
_entity.id
_entity.type
_entity.pdbx_description
1 polymer ?
#
loop_
_entity_poly.entity_id
_entity_poly.type
_entity_poly.pdbx_seq_one_letter_code
_entity_poly.pdbx_strand_id
1 'polypeptide(L)'
;MFTTTAIGAEFVGLSTKEIQRNPALLLQGLPYALSLVTILSIQKLGYYFTTRYYQIPTTLPYLIPAPFFLGTLGAFIQKRSPPPHRRAIFDMGMVGSLAGLLVTL
;
A
#
# COMPACT_ATOMS: atom_id res chain seq x y z
N MET A 1 -0.32 2.57 9.34
CA MET A 1 0.47 1.57 10.09
C MET A 1 -0.26 1.13 11.34
N PHE A 2 -0.51 1.99 12.33
CA PHE A 2 -1.24 1.59 13.56
C PHE A 2 -2.60 0.91 13.31
N THR A 3 -3.41 1.45 12.39
CA THR A 3 -4.70 0.84 12.01
C THR A 3 -4.55 -0.53 11.32
N THR A 4 -3.49 -0.69 10.54
CA THR A 4 -3.18 -1.91 9.79
C THR A 4 -2.65 -3.01 10.69
N THR A 5 -1.82 -2.64 11.68
CA THR A 5 -1.32 -3.55 12.71
C THR A 5 -2.45 -4.00 13.64
N ALA A 6 -3.38 -3.09 13.99
CA ALA A 6 -4.55 -3.43 14.80
C ALA A 6 -5.49 -4.41 14.08
N ILE A 7 -5.80 -4.18 12.80
CA ILE A 7 -6.58 -5.12 11.99
C ILE A 7 -5.82 -6.43 11.76
N GLY A 8 -4.49 -6.39 11.57
CA GLY A 8 -3.66 -7.59 11.48
C GLY A 8 -3.74 -8.46 12.74
N ALA A 9 -3.80 -7.85 13.94
CA ALA A 9 -3.98 -8.57 15.19
C ALA A 9 -5.39 -9.18 15.31
N GLU A 10 -6.41 -8.48 14.82
CA GLU A 10 -7.79 -8.99 14.77
C GLU A 10 -7.93 -10.17 13.78
N PHE A 11 -7.26 -10.13 12.63
CA PHE A 11 -7.19 -11.23 11.66
C PHE A 11 -6.49 -12.49 12.21
N VAL A 12 -5.61 -12.32 13.19
CA VAL A 12 -4.97 -13.44 13.93
C VAL A 12 -5.91 -14.03 15.00
N GLY A 13 -7.09 -13.43 15.22
CA GLY A 13 -8.11 -13.90 16.16
C GLY A 13 -8.02 -13.26 17.55
N LEU A 14 -7.19 -12.22 17.71
CA LEU A 14 -7.00 -11.54 19.01
C LEU A 14 -8.11 -10.50 19.22
N SER A 15 -8.88 -10.67 20.29
CA SER A 15 -9.94 -9.74 20.66
C SER A 15 -9.38 -8.44 21.25
N THR A 16 -10.05 -7.29 21.06
CA THR A 16 -9.62 -5.96 21.56
C THR A 16 -9.34 -5.92 23.07
N LYS A 17 -9.97 -6.81 23.84
CA LYS A 17 -9.73 -6.99 25.28
C LYS A 17 -8.40 -7.67 25.63
N GLU A 18 -7.88 -8.54 24.77
CA GLU A 18 -6.58 -9.20 24.96
C GLU A 18 -5.42 -8.26 24.61
N ILE A 19 -5.60 -7.44 23.57
CA ILE A 19 -4.64 -6.40 23.17
C ILE A 19 -4.47 -5.34 24.28
N GLN A 20 -5.54 -4.97 24.98
CA GLN A 20 -5.47 -4.07 26.13
C GLN A 20 -4.74 -4.68 27.33
N ARG A 21 -4.83 -6.01 27.51
CA ARG A 21 -4.15 -6.74 28.59
C ARG A 21 -2.67 -6.95 28.30
N ASN A 22 -2.30 -7.16 27.05
CA ASN A 22 -0.91 -7.33 26.64
C ASN A 22 -0.63 -6.59 25.32
N PRO A 23 -0.10 -5.35 25.37
CA PRO A 23 0.16 -4.56 24.18
C PRO A 23 1.24 -5.18 23.27
N ALA A 24 2.05 -6.13 23.76
CA ALA A 24 3.03 -6.85 22.95
C ALA A 24 2.35 -7.71 21.85
N LEU A 25 1.08 -8.05 22.01
CA LEU A 25 0.31 -8.79 21.01
C LEU A 25 0.12 -8.01 19.69
N LEU A 26 0.24 -6.68 19.70
CA LEU A 26 0.25 -5.87 18.47
C LEU A 26 1.43 -6.24 17.55
N LEU A 27 2.54 -6.74 18.09
CA LEU A 27 3.68 -7.21 17.30
C LEU A 27 3.33 -8.42 16.43
N GLN A 28 2.31 -9.20 16.80
CA GLN A 28 1.85 -10.34 15.98
C GLN A 28 1.09 -9.89 14.73
N GLY A 29 0.47 -8.70 14.73
CA GLY A 29 -0.14 -8.09 13.56
C GLY A 29 0.86 -7.33 12.66
N LEU A 30 2.11 -7.17 13.12
CA LEU A 30 3.15 -6.44 12.41
C LEU A 30 3.55 -7.09 11.07
N PRO A 31 3.73 -8.43 10.95
CA PRO A 31 4.05 -9.07 9.68
C PRO A 31 2.98 -8.82 8.62
N TYR A 32 1.69 -8.87 8.98
CA TYR A 32 0.59 -8.54 8.08
C TYR A 32 0.67 -7.10 7.58
N ALA A 33 0.80 -6.14 8.51
CA ALA A 33 0.89 -4.73 8.16
C ALA A 33 2.10 -4.43 7.29
N LEU A 34 3.24 -5.07 7.57
CA LEU A 34 4.48 -4.89 6.84
C LEU A 34 4.37 -5.46 5.42
N SER A 35 3.84 -6.68 5.25
CA SER A 35 3.59 -7.25 3.92
C SER A 35 2.65 -6.39 3.10
N LEU A 36 1.52 -5.96 3.68
CA LEU A 36 0.52 -5.16 2.97
C LEU A 36 1.07 -3.78 2.56
N VAL A 37 1.77 -3.10 3.47
CA VAL A 37 2.40 -1.81 3.16
C VAL A 37 3.48 -1.97 2.10
N THR A 38 4.27 -3.04 2.16
CA THR A 38 5.35 -3.31 1.20
C THR A 38 4.78 -3.50 -0.21
N ILE A 39 3.78 -4.37 -0.36
CA ILE A 39 3.14 -4.62 -1.66
C ILE A 39 2.54 -3.34 -2.25
N LEU A 40 1.74 -2.61 -1.46
CA LEU A 40 1.10 -1.36 -1.91
C LEU A 40 2.13 -0.28 -2.26
N SER A 41 3.20 -0.18 -1.48
CA SER A 41 4.27 0.78 -1.72
C SER A 41 4.98 0.47 -3.03
N ILE A 42 5.36 -0.79 -3.26
CA ILE A 42 6.10 -1.16 -4.46
C ILE A 42 5.24 -1.07 -5.71
N GLN A 43 3.97 -1.46 -5.64
CA GLN A 43 3.00 -1.28 -6.74
C GLN A 43 2.90 0.19 -7.17
N LYS A 44 2.82 1.12 -6.20
CA LYS A 44 2.76 2.56 -6.47
C LYS A 44 4.11 3.18 -6.82
N LEU A 45 5.21 2.61 -6.33
CA LEU A 45 6.56 3.03 -6.73
C LEU A 45 6.83 2.69 -8.21
N GLY A 46 6.41 1.52 -8.69
CA GLY A 46 6.49 1.19 -10.13
C GLY A 46 5.72 2.20 -10.99
N TYR A 47 4.53 2.61 -10.54
CA TYR A 47 3.78 3.69 -11.16
C TYR A 47 4.54 5.03 -11.13
N TYR A 48 5.10 5.40 -9.97
CA TYR A 48 5.88 6.63 -9.79
C TYR A 48 7.09 6.70 -10.73
N PHE A 49 7.89 5.63 -10.82
CA PHE A 49 9.04 5.57 -11.72
C PHE A 49 8.63 5.74 -13.19
N THR A 50 7.53 5.10 -13.60
CA THR A 50 7.00 5.23 -14.96
C THR A 50 6.55 6.66 -15.24
N THR A 51 5.86 7.30 -14.29
CA THR A 51 5.47 8.71 -14.43
C THR A 51 6.66 9.64 -14.51
N ARG A 52 7.74 9.35 -13.76
CA ARG A 52 8.97 10.12 -13.79
C ARG A 52 9.70 9.99 -15.12
N TYR A 53 9.73 8.78 -15.69
CA TYR A 53 10.26 8.51 -17.02
C TYR A 53 9.53 9.31 -18.10
N TYR A 54 8.19 9.34 -18.04
CA TYR A 54 7.35 10.13 -18.94
C TYR A 54 7.26 11.63 -18.58
N GLN A 55 8.05 12.12 -17.63
CA GLN A 55 8.06 13.52 -17.17
C GLN A 55 6.69 14.04 -16.68
N ILE A 56 5.82 13.14 -16.21
CA ILE A 56 4.50 13.48 -15.67
C ILE A 56 4.69 13.88 -14.19
N PRO A 57 4.40 15.13 -13.79
CA PRO A 57 4.44 15.52 -12.38
C PRO A 57 3.43 14.73 -11.55
N THR A 58 3.95 13.95 -10.59
CA THR A 58 3.18 13.14 -9.65
C THR A 58 3.64 13.38 -8.22
N THR A 59 2.75 13.13 -7.26
CA THR A 59 3.11 13.13 -5.83
C THR A 59 3.77 11.82 -5.42
N LEU A 60 4.43 11.83 -4.27
CA LEU A 60 4.89 10.61 -3.62
C LEU A 60 3.69 9.71 -3.22
N PRO A 61 3.90 8.39 -3.16
CA PRO A 61 2.87 7.46 -2.71
C PRO A 61 2.54 7.70 -1.24
N TYR A 62 1.27 7.98 -0.96
CA TYR A 62 0.76 8.15 0.40
C TYR A 62 -0.22 7.03 0.76
N LEU A 63 0.06 6.29 1.82
CA LEU A 63 -0.85 5.25 2.34
C LEU A 63 -1.97 5.91 3.14
N ILE A 64 -3.22 5.64 2.76
CA ILE A 64 -4.38 6.19 3.44
C ILE A 64 -4.81 5.21 4.54
N PRO A 65 -4.63 5.55 5.84
CA PRO A 65 -5.09 4.69 6.91
C PRO A 65 -6.61 4.68 6.93
N ALA A 66 -7.20 3.50 7.01
CA ALA A 66 -8.61 3.36 7.33
C ALA A 66 -8.82 2.17 8.26
N PRO A 67 -9.73 2.29 9.24
CA PRO A 67 -10.04 1.24 10.19
C PRO A 67 -11.01 0.18 9.62
N PHE A 68 -11.21 0.11 8.30
CA PHE A 68 -12.14 -0.82 7.65
C PHE A 68 -11.41 -1.69 6.60
N PHE A 69 -11.93 -2.88 6.31
CA PHE A 69 -11.37 -3.88 5.37
C PHE A 69 -9.96 -4.40 5.76
N LEU A 70 -8.92 -3.92 5.07
CA LEU A 70 -7.54 -4.42 5.16
C LEU A 70 -6.67 -3.59 6.12
N GLY A 71 -7.25 -2.59 6.79
CA GLY A 71 -6.55 -1.66 7.68
C GLY A 71 -5.80 -0.52 6.98
N THR A 72 -5.92 -0.44 5.65
CA THR A 72 -5.63 0.73 4.81
C THR A 72 -6.61 0.76 3.64
N LEU A 73 -6.92 1.93 3.08
CA LEU A 73 -7.64 2.04 1.80
C LEU A 73 -6.73 1.83 0.57
N GLY A 74 -5.45 1.50 0.81
CA GLY A 74 -4.41 1.44 -0.20
C GLY A 74 -3.50 2.66 -0.20
N ALA A 75 -2.68 2.75 -1.24
CA ALA A 75 -1.76 3.85 -1.47
C ALA A 75 -2.22 4.72 -2.65
N PHE A 76 -2.16 6.04 -2.48
CA PHE A 76 -2.62 7.02 -3.46
C PHE A 76 -1.45 7.82 -4.03
N ILE A 77 -1.51 8.07 -5.34
CA ILE A 77 -0.63 8.99 -6.06
C ILE A 77 -1.53 9.97 -6.81
N GLN A 78 -1.31 11.25 -6.61
CA GLN A 78 -1.99 12.30 -7.35
C GLN A 78 -1.20 12.63 -8.62
N LYS A 79 -1.86 12.54 -9.77
CA LYS A 79 -1.35 13.08 -11.04
C LYS A 79 -1.66 14.57 -11.12
N ARG A 80 -0.67 15.41 -11.43
CA ARG A 80 -0.85 16.86 -11.60
C ARG A 80 -1.00 17.30 -13.05
N SER A 81 -0.75 16.41 -14.00
CA SER A 81 -0.94 16.67 -15.43
C SER A 81 -1.59 15.48 -16.12
N PRO A 82 -2.29 15.73 -17.24
CA PRO A 82 -2.73 14.65 -18.12
C PRO A 82 -1.51 13.93 -18.73
N PRO A 83 -1.61 12.60 -18.97
CA PRO A 83 -0.58 11.84 -19.64
C PRO A 83 -0.45 12.25 -21.11
N PRO A 84 0.77 12.27 -21.68
CA PRO A 84 1.02 12.78 -23.02
C PRO A 84 0.45 11.90 -24.14
N HIS A 85 0.36 10.58 -23.93
CA HIS A 85 -0.15 9.64 -24.93
C HIS A 85 -0.73 8.37 -24.28
N ARG A 86 -1.55 7.61 -25.04
CA ARG A 86 -2.19 6.37 -24.57
C ARG A 86 -1.18 5.29 -24.13
N ARG A 87 0.00 5.21 -24.77
CA ARG A 87 1.05 4.26 -24.35
C ARG A 87 1.54 4.52 -22.92
N ALA A 88 1.66 5.78 -22.49
CA ALA A 88 2.09 6.11 -21.14
C ALA A 88 1.07 5.63 -20.11
N ILE A 89 -0.23 5.71 -20.42
CA ILE A 89 -1.31 5.18 -19.57
C ILE A 89 -1.18 3.67 -19.41
N PHE A 90 -0.94 2.97 -20.52
CA PHE A 90 -0.77 1.52 -20.53
C PHE A 90 0.46 1.09 -19.73
N ASP A 91 1.62 1.69 -20.00
CA ASP A 91 2.88 1.36 -19.33
C ASP A 91 2.81 1.63 -17.83
N MET A 92 2.21 2.76 -17.43
CA MET A 92 2.00 3.08 -16.02
C MET A 92 1.18 2.00 -15.29
N GLY A 93 0.15 1.46 -15.93
CA GLY A 93 -0.65 0.37 -15.37
C GLY A 93 0.11 -0.95 -15.33
N MET A 94 0.78 -1.30 -16.43
CA MET A 94 1.53 -2.53 -16.58
C MET A 94 2.69 -2.62 -15.58
N VAL A 95 3.52 -1.58 -15.50
CA VAL A 95 4.70 -1.54 -14.61
C VAL A 95 4.26 -1.57 -13.14
N GLY A 96 3.19 -0.86 -12.77
CA GLY A 96 2.63 -0.94 -11.42
C GLY A 96 2.19 -2.36 -11.05
N SER A 97 1.45 -3.04 -11.93
CA SER A 97 1.00 -4.42 -11.70
C SER A 97 2.16 -5.42 -11.66
N LEU A 98 3.14 -5.30 -12.56
CA LEU A 98 4.33 -6.16 -12.56
C LEU A 98 5.17 -5.97 -11.30
N ALA A 99 5.35 -4.73 -10.84
CA ALA A 99 6.06 -4.44 -9.60
C ALA A 99 5.35 -5.07 -8.39
N GLY A 100 4.01 -5.00 -8.33
CA GLY A 100 3.25 -5.66 -7.26
C GLY A 100 3.34 -7.20 -7.32
N LEU A 101 3.30 -7.78 -8.53
CA LEU A 101 3.41 -9.22 -8.73
C LEU A 101 4.78 -9.76 -8.29
N LEU A 102 5.86 -9.08 -8.69
CA LEU A 102 7.24 -9.47 -8.36
C LEU A 102 7.53 -9.49 -6.86
N VAL A 103 6.83 -8.68 -6.08
CA VAL A 103 6.99 -8.63 -4.62
C VAL A 103 6.21 -9.72 -3.92
N THR A 104 5.12 -10.16 -4.54
CA THR A 104 4.22 -11.18 -3.97
C THR A 104 4.70 -12.60 -4.30
N LEU A 105 5.46 -12.76 -5.39
CA LEU A 105 6.08 -14.01 -5.80
C LEU A 105 7.28 -14.37 -4.91
#